data_AF-G5IY54-F1
#
_entry.id   AF-G5IY54-F1
#
_cell.length_a   1.000
_cell.length_b   1.000
_cell.length_c   1.000
_cell.angle_alpha   90.00
_cell.angle_beta   90.00
_cell.angle_gamma   90.00
#
_symmetry.space_group_name_H-M   'P 1'
#
loop_
_entity.id
_entity.type
_entity.pdbx_description
1 polymer ?
#
loop_
_entity_poly.entity_id
_entity_poly.type
_entity_poly.pdbx_seq_one_letter_code
_entity_poly.pdbx_strand_id
1 'polypeptide(L)'
;MIGVHQGKDNELIPYLEKNLSKKSMTVRDYMGNKLGIEYYYRHPRSYKRRGIFSIDEPSPTIRGVNRPIPKTYQKHPGDVVPLSSNVRPLTTQERSYIQTFPDNFIWEGSKTNLEQMIGNAVPVKLAEYVANAILDYVSTSNIIKVQQLSLPIF
;
A
#
# COMPACT_ATOMS: atom_id res chain seq x y z
N MET A 1 -6.21 -20.64 -0.52
CA MET A 1 -5.25 -21.59 0.08
C MET A 1 -3.86 -21.11 -0.30
N ILE A 2 -2.93 -21.03 0.66
CA ILE A 2 -1.52 -20.70 0.42
C ILE A 2 -0.72 -21.98 0.64
N GLY A 3 0.11 -22.37 -0.33
CA GLY A 3 0.85 -23.62 -0.26
C GLY A 3 1.76 -23.82 -1.47
N VAL A 4 2.46 -24.94 -1.47
CA VAL A 4 3.32 -25.37 -2.58
C VAL A 4 2.47 -26.21 -3.53
N HIS A 5 2.65 -26.03 -4.85
CA HIS A 5 1.96 -26.86 -5.83
C HIS A 5 2.34 -28.32 -5.62
N GLN A 6 1.35 -29.20 -5.42
CA GLN A 6 1.53 -30.60 -5.03
C GLN A 6 2.23 -30.82 -3.67
N GLY A 7 2.43 -29.76 -2.89
CA GLY A 7 2.96 -29.83 -1.52
C GLY A 7 1.87 -29.91 -0.47
N LYS A 8 2.24 -29.72 0.80
CA LYS A 8 1.28 -29.73 1.90
C LYS A 8 0.56 -28.38 1.99
N ASP A 9 -0.73 -28.42 2.25
CA ASP A 9 -1.49 -27.20 2.55
C ASP A 9 -0.86 -26.44 3.72
N ASN A 10 -0.81 -25.12 3.61
CA ASN A 10 -0.33 -24.21 4.65
C ASN A 10 1.16 -24.33 5.00
N GLU A 11 1.95 -25.03 4.19
CA GLU A 11 3.39 -25.23 4.44
C GLU A 11 4.19 -23.91 4.50
N LEU A 12 3.71 -22.86 3.82
CA LEU A 12 4.31 -21.52 3.85
C LEU A 12 3.88 -20.65 5.04
N ILE A 13 2.84 -21.05 5.81
CA ILE A 13 2.31 -20.22 6.91
C ILE A 13 3.38 -19.86 7.94
N PRO A 14 4.20 -20.80 8.46
CA PRO A 14 5.20 -20.45 9.47
C PRO A 14 6.20 -19.38 9.00
N TYR A 15 6.53 -19.36 7.71
CA TYR A 15 7.44 -18.38 7.11
C TYR A 15 6.78 -17.02 6.93
N LEU A 16 5.50 -17.00 6.55
CA LEU A 16 4.71 -15.78 6.41
C LEU A 16 4.35 -15.14 7.76
N GLU A 17 4.17 -15.94 8.81
CA GLU A 17 3.76 -15.45 10.13
C GLU A 17 4.95 -15.00 11.00
N LYS A 18 6.16 -15.52 10.73
CA LYS A 18 7.38 -15.31 11.52
C LYS A 18 7.68 -13.84 11.86
N ASN A 19 7.44 -12.93 10.91
CA ASN A 19 7.83 -11.52 11.02
C ASN A 19 6.62 -10.56 10.91
N LEU A 20 5.41 -11.04 11.23
CA LEU A 20 4.22 -10.17 11.19
C LEU A 20 4.29 -9.09 12.27
N SER A 21 3.97 -7.86 11.87
CA SER A 21 3.81 -6.76 12.81
C SER A 21 2.59 -6.97 13.71
N LYS A 22 2.73 -6.65 15.00
CA LYS A 22 1.63 -6.66 15.98
C LYS A 22 0.61 -5.55 15.76
N LYS A 23 1.01 -4.46 15.07
CA LYS A 23 0.15 -3.31 14.75
C LYS A 23 0.09 -3.09 13.24
N SER A 24 -1.05 -2.62 12.75
CA SER A 24 -1.15 -2.14 11.38
C SER A 24 -0.29 -0.90 11.18
N MET A 25 0.39 -0.82 10.04
CA MET A 25 1.21 0.33 9.67
C MET A 25 0.32 1.52 9.31
N THR A 26 0.60 2.68 9.92
CA THR A 26 -0.04 3.95 9.56
C THR A 26 0.66 4.59 8.36
N VAL A 27 0.02 5.59 7.74
CA VAL A 27 0.68 6.36 6.67
C VAL A 27 1.94 7.06 7.22
N ARG A 28 1.89 7.59 8.45
CA ARG A 28 3.03 8.25 9.09
C ARG A 28 4.15 7.26 9.44
N ASP A 29 3.84 6.04 9.90
CA ASP A 29 4.87 5.03 10.17
C ASP A 29 5.75 4.78 8.93
N TYR A 30 5.17 4.80 7.72
CA TYR A 30 5.91 4.57 6.47
C TYR A 30 6.53 5.84 5.89
N MET A 31 5.79 6.95 5.86
CA MET A 31 6.16 8.16 5.11
C MET A 31 6.68 9.29 5.99
N GLY A 32 6.63 9.16 7.31
CA GLY A 32 6.85 10.25 8.25
C GLY A 32 5.98 11.45 7.90
N ASN A 33 6.59 12.64 7.85
CA ASN A 33 5.91 13.90 7.54
C ASN A 33 5.99 14.30 6.05
N LYS A 34 6.40 13.38 5.17
CA LYS A 34 6.69 13.68 3.77
C LYS A 34 5.50 14.23 2.97
N LEU A 35 4.27 13.87 3.36
CA LEU A 35 3.05 14.38 2.73
C LEU A 35 2.78 15.87 3.02
N GLY A 36 3.39 16.42 4.08
CA GLY A 36 3.15 17.79 4.52
C GLY A 36 1.71 18.08 4.95
N ILE A 37 0.91 17.06 5.23
CA ILE A 37 -0.49 17.15 5.64
C ILE A 37 -0.77 16.12 6.74
N GLU A 38 -1.68 16.47 7.64
CA GLU A 38 -2.13 15.60 8.74
C GLU A 38 -3.37 14.77 8.35
N TYR A 39 -4.15 15.29 7.41
CA TYR A 39 -5.40 14.69 6.95
C TYR A 39 -5.51 14.76 5.43
N TYR A 40 -6.09 13.74 4.81
CA TYR A 40 -6.27 13.69 3.37
C TYR A 40 -7.66 13.19 2.98
N TYR A 41 -8.08 13.59 1.79
CA TYR A 41 -9.34 13.17 1.20
C TYR A 41 -9.15 11.97 0.28
N ARG A 42 -10.06 11.01 0.39
CA ARG A 42 -10.16 9.87 -0.53
C ARG A 42 -11.62 9.67 -0.90
N HIS A 43 -11.95 9.96 -2.16
CA HIS A 43 -13.33 9.93 -2.64
C HIS A 43 -14.02 8.58 -2.34
N PRO A 44 -15.12 8.57 -1.58
CA PRO A 44 -15.78 7.33 -1.21
C PRO A 44 -16.53 6.73 -2.40
N ARG A 45 -16.78 5.41 -2.37
CA ARG A 45 -17.62 4.73 -3.38
C ARG A 45 -19.11 5.06 -3.24
N SER A 46 -19.50 5.54 -2.07
CA SER A 46 -20.86 5.87 -1.66
C SER A 46 -20.77 6.85 -0.50
N TYR A 47 -21.69 7.81 -0.43
CA TYR A 47 -21.77 8.78 0.67
C TYR A 47 -22.06 8.16 2.04
N LYS A 48 -22.35 6.85 2.12
CA LYS A 48 -22.43 6.08 3.38
C LYS A 48 -21.05 5.79 4.01
N ARG A 49 -19.96 6.19 3.35
CA ARG A 49 -18.58 5.97 3.82
C ARG A 49 -17.90 7.32 3.98
N ARG A 50 -17.04 7.41 4.99
CA ARG A 50 -16.18 8.58 5.22
C ARG A 50 -15.25 8.85 4.03
N GLY A 51 -14.88 10.11 3.86
CA GLY A 51 -13.98 10.60 2.83
C GLY A 51 -12.70 11.23 3.37
N ILE A 52 -12.62 11.56 4.65
CA ILE A 52 -11.45 12.22 5.26
C ILE A 52 -10.77 11.26 6.25
N PHE A 53 -9.46 11.08 6.06
CA PHE A 53 -8.61 10.13 6.78
C PHE A 53 -7.41 10.85 7.41
N SER A 54 -6.90 10.32 8.52
CA SER A 54 -5.67 10.79 9.17
C SER A 54 -4.46 10.05 8.61
N ILE A 55 -3.27 10.66 8.63
CA ILE A 55 -2.03 9.94 8.34
C ILE A 55 -1.57 9.06 9.51
N ASP A 56 -2.15 9.24 10.70
CA ASP A 56 -1.91 8.41 11.89
C ASP A 56 -2.79 7.14 11.96
N GLU A 57 -3.45 6.79 10.86
CA GLU A 57 -4.19 5.54 10.72
C GLU A 57 -3.77 4.81 9.42
N PRO A 58 -4.05 3.51 9.29
CA PRO A 58 -3.82 2.80 8.04
C PRO A 58 -4.61 3.44 6.89
N SER A 59 -3.97 3.59 5.74
CA SER A 59 -4.64 4.15 4.56
C SER A 59 -5.77 3.22 4.09
N PRO A 60 -6.92 3.77 3.64
CA PRO A 60 -7.87 2.99 2.88
C PRO A 60 -7.23 2.55 1.55
N THR A 61 -7.79 1.51 0.94
CA THR A 61 -7.33 1.00 -0.35
C THR A 61 -7.24 2.11 -1.40
N ILE A 62 -6.07 2.23 -2.05
CA ILE A 62 -5.86 3.05 -3.24
C ILE A 62 -6.59 2.39 -4.41
N ARG A 63 -7.20 3.20 -5.28
CA ARG A 63 -8.03 2.71 -6.41
C ARG A 63 -7.46 3.14 -7.75
N GLY A 64 -7.95 2.57 -8.85
CA GLY A 64 -7.56 2.99 -10.21
C GLY A 64 -7.98 4.41 -10.62
N VAL A 65 -8.66 5.16 -9.74
CA VAL A 65 -9.23 6.48 -10.04
C VAL A 65 -8.99 7.45 -8.90
N ASN A 66 -8.63 8.70 -9.24
CA ASN A 66 -8.59 9.85 -8.32
C ASN A 66 -9.73 10.80 -8.63
N ARG A 67 -10.38 11.37 -7.62
CA ARG A 67 -11.40 12.39 -7.83
C ARG A 67 -11.16 13.56 -6.89
N PRO A 68 -11.36 14.80 -7.37
CA PRO A 68 -11.31 15.96 -6.50
C PRO A 68 -12.46 15.90 -5.48
N ILE A 69 -12.34 16.71 -4.43
CA ILE A 69 -13.42 16.91 -3.45
C ILE A 69 -14.58 17.60 -4.18
N PRO A 70 -15.80 17.02 -4.20
CA PRO A 70 -16.96 17.72 -4.74
C PRO A 70 -17.25 18.99 -3.94
N LYS A 71 -17.65 20.09 -4.61
CA LYS A 71 -18.07 21.32 -3.91
C LYS A 71 -19.23 21.10 -2.94
N THR A 72 -20.05 20.08 -3.21
CA THR A 72 -21.20 19.67 -2.40
C THR A 72 -20.85 18.64 -1.33
N TYR A 73 -19.56 18.37 -1.07
CA TYR A 73 -19.17 17.39 -0.07
C TYR A 73 -19.64 17.82 1.33
N GLN A 74 -20.42 16.94 1.96
CA GLN A 74 -20.82 17.10 3.36
C GLN A 74 -19.98 16.19 4.23
N LYS A 75 -19.61 16.68 5.42
CA LYS A 75 -18.86 15.89 6.40
C LYS A 75 -19.65 14.64 6.77
N HIS A 76 -19.00 13.48 6.66
CA HIS A 76 -19.54 12.22 7.14
C HIS A 76 -19.26 12.08 8.66
N PRO A 77 -20.15 11.46 9.48
CA PRO A 77 -19.88 11.28 10.91
C PRO A 77 -18.57 10.57 11.24
N GLY A 78 -18.14 9.66 10.36
CA GLY A 78 -16.86 8.95 10.47
C GLY A 78 -15.63 9.71 9.95
N ASP A 79 -15.78 10.88 9.34
CA ASP A 79 -14.64 11.72 8.96
C ASP A 79 -13.89 12.16 10.23
N VAL A 80 -12.56 11.95 10.24
CA VAL A 80 -11.72 12.25 11.42
C VAL A 80 -11.70 13.75 11.77
N VAL A 81 -11.90 14.61 10.77
CA VAL A 81 -12.02 16.07 10.93
C VAL A 81 -13.04 16.64 9.94
N PRO A 82 -13.62 17.82 10.20
CA PRO A 82 -14.37 18.56 9.18
C PRO A 82 -13.50 18.92 7.97
N LEU A 83 -14.14 19.09 6.80
CA LEU A 83 -13.46 19.61 5.62
C LEU A 83 -12.90 21.01 5.91
N SER A 84 -11.62 21.22 5.62
CA SER A 84 -10.92 22.51 5.77
C SER A 84 -9.95 22.72 4.61
N SER A 85 -9.32 23.90 4.55
CA SER A 85 -8.29 24.23 3.55
C SER A 85 -7.08 23.30 3.57
N ASN A 86 -6.84 22.61 4.69
CA ASN A 86 -5.70 21.72 4.88
C ASN A 86 -5.99 20.28 4.47
N VAL A 87 -7.21 19.97 4.00
CA VAL A 87 -7.61 18.64 3.52
C VAL A 87 -7.68 18.65 2.00
N ARG A 88 -6.87 17.78 1.36
CA ARG A 88 -6.86 17.62 -0.10
C ARG A 88 -6.79 16.15 -0.50
N PRO A 89 -7.18 15.80 -1.74
CA PRO A 89 -6.83 14.52 -2.31
C PRO A 89 -5.31 14.36 -2.41
N LEU A 90 -4.83 13.13 -2.26
CA LEU A 90 -3.45 12.79 -2.57
C LEU A 90 -3.19 12.95 -4.07
N THR A 91 -2.01 13.45 -4.42
CA THR A 91 -1.51 13.49 -5.80
C THR A 91 -1.27 12.07 -6.31
N THR A 92 -1.11 11.89 -7.63
CA THR A 92 -0.82 10.59 -8.23
C THR A 92 0.47 9.98 -7.65
N GLN A 93 1.51 10.80 -7.46
CA GLN A 93 2.79 10.36 -6.87
C GLN A 93 2.67 10.02 -5.38
N GLU A 94 1.94 10.81 -4.58
CA GLU A 94 1.74 10.46 -3.16
C GLU A 94 0.99 9.14 -3.00
N ARG A 95 0.09 8.81 -3.93
CA ARG A 95 -0.60 7.52 -3.94
C ARG A 95 0.31 6.37 -4.31
N SER A 96 1.33 6.57 -5.14
CA SER A 96 2.34 5.54 -5.37
C SER A 96 3.15 5.25 -4.11
N TYR A 97 3.40 6.26 -3.27
CA TYR A 97 4.07 6.06 -1.98
C TYR A 97 3.22 5.25 -1.00
N ILE A 98 1.90 5.40 -1.00
CA ILE A 98 1.00 4.52 -0.22
C ILE A 98 1.10 3.07 -0.71
N GLN A 99 1.28 2.86 -2.01
CA GLN A 99 1.61 1.56 -2.60
C GLN A 99 3.09 1.17 -2.44
N THR A 100 3.83 1.92 -1.63
CA THR A 100 5.24 1.69 -1.27
C THR A 100 6.21 1.65 -2.45
N PHE A 101 5.84 2.27 -3.59
CA PHE A 101 6.79 2.50 -4.66
C PHE A 101 7.91 3.45 -4.21
N PRO A 102 9.15 3.22 -4.66
CA PRO A 102 10.25 4.09 -4.31
C PRO A 102 10.13 5.45 -5.02
N ASP A 103 10.81 6.44 -4.47
CA ASP A 103 10.72 7.84 -4.94
C ASP A 103 11.28 8.05 -6.35
N ASN A 104 12.25 7.21 -6.72
CA ASN A 104 12.89 7.18 -8.02
C ASN A 104 12.17 6.29 -9.03
N PHE A 105 10.99 5.75 -8.71
CA PHE A 105 10.23 4.95 -9.68
C PHE A 105 9.80 5.81 -10.88
N ILE A 106 10.19 5.37 -12.08
CA ILE A 106 9.89 6.08 -13.32
C ILE A 106 8.51 5.64 -13.80
N TRP A 107 7.59 6.61 -13.87
CA TRP A 107 6.24 6.41 -14.37
C TRP A 107 6.12 6.87 -15.82
N GLU A 108 5.52 6.05 -16.67
CA GLU A 108 5.27 6.37 -18.07
C GLU A 108 3.78 6.25 -18.43
N GLY A 109 3.29 7.18 -19.25
CA GLY A 109 1.92 7.20 -19.74
C GLY A 109 1.06 8.36 -19.24
N SER A 110 -0.22 8.34 -19.60
CA SER A 110 -1.16 9.40 -19.20
C SER A 110 -1.49 9.32 -17.72
N LYS A 111 -1.93 10.45 -17.12
CA LYS A 111 -2.42 10.48 -15.73
C LYS A 111 -3.43 9.37 -15.43
N THR A 112 -4.37 9.11 -16.34
CA THR A 112 -5.36 8.04 -16.18
C THR A 112 -4.72 6.66 -16.15
N ASN A 113 -3.69 6.41 -16.97
CA ASN A 113 -2.95 5.14 -16.94
C ASN A 113 -2.20 4.98 -15.61
N LEU A 114 -1.52 6.03 -15.15
CA LEU A 114 -0.78 6.01 -13.88
C LEU A 114 -1.72 5.72 -12.70
N GLU A 115 -2.88 6.37 -12.65
CA GLU A 115 -3.88 6.12 -11.61
C GLU A 115 -4.36 4.66 -11.60
N GLN A 116 -4.53 4.04 -12.77
CA GLN A 116 -4.89 2.62 -12.89
C GLN A 116 -3.74 1.70 -12.46
N MET A 117 -2.52 1.96 -12.92
CA MET A 117 -1.33 1.19 -12.56
C MET A 117 -1.11 1.19 -11.05
N ILE A 118 -1.11 2.37 -10.43
CA ILE A 118 -0.95 2.54 -8.98
C ILE A 118 -2.14 1.92 -8.23
N GLY A 119 -3.36 2.10 -8.73
CA GLY A 119 -4.57 1.57 -8.11
C GLY A 119 -4.67 0.04 -8.09
N ASN A 120 -4.14 -0.62 -9.11
CA ASN A 120 -4.20 -2.06 -9.28
C ASN A 120 -2.92 -2.77 -8.79
N ALA A 121 -1.85 -2.03 -8.55
CA ALA A 121 -0.60 -2.57 -8.02
C ALA A 121 -0.78 -3.20 -6.64
N VAL A 122 -0.02 -4.27 -6.42
CA VAL A 122 0.28 -4.79 -5.08
C VAL A 122 1.34 -3.87 -4.46
N PRO A 123 1.24 -3.50 -3.17
CA PRO A 123 2.28 -2.71 -2.53
C PRO A 123 3.65 -3.39 -2.63
N VAL A 124 4.67 -2.67 -3.10
CA VAL A 124 6.03 -3.19 -3.31
C VAL A 124 6.61 -3.85 -2.04
N LYS A 125 6.47 -3.21 -0.87
CA LYS A 125 6.96 -3.76 0.40
C LYS A 125 6.21 -5.00 0.87
N LEU A 126 4.94 -5.16 0.49
CA LEU A 126 4.21 -6.41 0.73
C LEU A 126 4.74 -7.53 -0.17
N ALA A 127 4.99 -7.23 -1.44
CA ALA A 127 5.58 -8.19 -2.37
C ALA A 127 6.98 -8.63 -1.92
N GLU A 128 7.81 -7.69 -1.47
CA GLU A 128 9.13 -7.95 -0.89
C GLU A 128 9.06 -8.87 0.33
N TYR A 129 8.13 -8.60 1.26
CA TYR A 129 7.91 -9.44 2.44
C TYR A 129 7.57 -10.90 2.06
N VAL A 130 6.64 -11.07 1.13
CA VAL A 130 6.23 -12.41 0.64
C VAL A 130 7.39 -13.10 -0.08
N ALA A 131 8.15 -12.38 -0.89
CA ALA A 131 9.32 -12.92 -1.58
C ALA A 131 10.38 -13.42 -0.59
N ASN A 132 10.66 -12.67 0.47
CA ASN A 132 11.59 -13.08 1.52
C ASN A 132 11.09 -14.33 2.27
N ALA A 133 9.80 -14.44 2.56
CA ALA A 133 9.24 -15.65 3.16
C ALA A 133 9.40 -16.89 2.25
N ILE A 134 9.26 -16.72 0.93
CA ILE A 134 9.50 -17.78 -0.05
C ILE A 134 10.99 -18.16 -0.10
N LEU A 135 11.89 -17.18 -0.07
CA LEU A 135 13.34 -17.42 -0.04
C LEU A 135 13.77 -18.18 1.24
N ASP A 136 13.22 -17.79 2.39
CA ASP A 136 13.44 -18.49 3.66
C ASP A 136 12.97 -19.95 3.57
N TYR A 137 11.79 -20.20 2.99
CA TYR A 137 11.29 -21.56 2.77
C TYR A 137 12.20 -22.38 1.85
N VAL A 138 12.55 -21.82 0.68
CA VAL A 138 13.37 -22.51 -0.32
C VAL A 138 14.77 -22.86 0.22
N SER A 139 15.37 -21.95 0.99
CA SER A 139 16.68 -22.15 1.60
C SER A 139 16.64 -23.21 2.72
N THR A 140 15.59 -23.21 3.55
CA THR A 140 15.43 -24.19 4.64
C THR A 140 15.15 -25.60 4.11
N SER A 141 14.35 -25.70 3.05
CA SER A 141 13.98 -26.98 2.44
C SER A 141 15.07 -27.59 1.55
N ASN A 142 16.26 -26.97 1.45
CA ASN A 142 17.37 -27.35 0.56
C ASN A 142 16.94 -27.52 -0.92
N ILE A 143 15.83 -26.90 -1.34
CA ILE A 143 15.29 -27.01 -2.70
C ILE A 143 16.21 -26.28 -3.70
N ILE A 144 16.95 -25.27 -3.22
CA ILE A 144 17.98 -24.56 -3.99
C ILE A 144 19.19 -24.29 -3.08
N LYS A 145 20.39 -24.73 -3.48
CA LYS A 145 21.63 -24.10 -2.98
C LYS A 145 21.61 -22.66 -3.51
N VAL A 146 21.19 -21.70 -2.70
CA VAL A 146 21.10 -20.29 -3.09
C VAL A 146 22.51 -19.81 -3.46
N GLN A 147 22.84 -19.91 -4.76
CA GLN A 147 23.94 -19.19 -5.32
C GLN A 147 23.55 -17.72 -5.26
N GLN A 148 24.32 -16.97 -4.48
CA GLN A 148 24.22 -15.55 -4.17
C GLN A 148 23.71 -14.74 -5.37
N LEU A 149 22.39 -14.58 -5.49
CA LEU A 149 21.79 -13.66 -6.45
C LEU A 149 21.93 -12.28 -5.83
N SER A 150 23.03 -11.61 -6.14
CA SER A 150 23.16 -10.17 -5.95
C SER A 150 22.12 -9.49 -6.83
N LEU A 151 20.93 -9.24 -6.27
CA LEU A 151 19.98 -8.34 -6.91
C LEU A 151 20.64 -6.96 -6.97
N PRO A 152 20.75 -6.33 -8.15
CA PRO A 152 21.24 -4.98 -8.24
C PRO A 152 20.33 -4.09 -7.39
N ILE A 153 20.96 -3.34 -6.50
CA ILE A 153 20.33 -2.29 -5.72
C ILE A 153 19.83 -1.25 -6.74
N PHE A 154 18.51 -1.10 -6.84
CA PHE A 154 17.87 0.02 -7.55
C PHE A 154 17.73 1.23 -6.64
#